data_AF-F8WVM1-F1
#
_entry.id   AF-F8WVM1-F1
#
_cell.length_a   1.000
_cell.length_b   1.000
_cell.length_c   1.000
_cell.angle_alpha   90.00
_cell.angle_beta   90.00
_cell.angle_gamma   90.00
#
_symmetry.space_group_name_H-M   'P 1'
#
loop_
_entity.id
_entity.type
_entity.pdbx_description
1 polymer ?
#
loop_
_entity_poly.entity_id
_entity_poly.type
_entity_poly.pdbx_seq_one_letter_code
_entity_poly.pdbx_strand_id
1 'polypeptide(L)'
;MLGWSIMFIYQFDPAFAVELYDAYRKSFSNEMMVFRLFKERYRSSEVSLGDIDSGPVFLGYSIPANEFALGGAVVAKDFKTARKLQRLINFGTSSSDENGELKYNVRFVDMNISPMAEALVLNSLTITRWIKD
;
A
#
# COMPACT_ATOMS: atom_id res chain seq x y z
N MET A 1 9.23 -3.64 4.61
CA MET A 1 8.08 -3.72 5.55
C MET A 1 7.90 -2.50 6.47
N LEU A 2 8.31 -1.28 6.10
CA LEU A 2 8.13 -0.10 6.98
C LEU A 2 6.68 0.39 7.09
N GLY A 3 5.92 0.35 5.99
CA GLY A 3 4.51 0.79 6.00
C GLY A 3 3.62 -0.05 6.92
N TRP A 4 3.85 -1.37 7.00
CA TRP A 4 3.17 -2.24 7.97
C TRP A 4 3.45 -1.84 9.42
N SER A 5 4.73 -1.62 9.76
CA SER A 5 5.11 -1.20 11.11
C SER A 5 4.44 0.11 11.52
N ILE A 6 4.28 1.07 10.59
CA ILE A 6 3.57 2.33 10.86
C ILE A 6 2.11 2.09 11.23
N MET A 7 1.41 1.24 10.49
CA MET A 7 0.00 0.90 10.78
C MET A 7 -0.15 0.16 12.11
N PHE A 8 0.84 -0.68 12.47
CA PHE A 8 0.86 -1.36 13.76
C PHE A 8 1.10 -0.37 14.91
N ILE A 9 2.10 0.51 14.78
CA ILE A 9 2.42 1.53 15.79
C ILE A 9 1.23 2.47 16.01
N TYR A 10 0.48 2.82 14.95
CA TYR A 10 -0.71 3.66 15.05
C TYR A 10 -1.75 3.17 16.07
N GLN A 11 -1.80 1.86 16.35
CA GLN A 11 -2.72 1.29 17.33
C GLN A 11 -2.40 1.71 18.77
N PHE A 12 -1.13 1.99 19.05
CA PHE A 12 -0.61 2.27 20.39
C PHE A 12 -0.16 3.73 20.55
N ASP A 13 0.45 4.29 19.51
CA ASP A 13 0.93 5.68 19.48
C ASP A 13 0.60 6.32 18.12
N PRO A 14 -0.61 6.89 17.97
CA PRO A 14 -1.03 7.53 16.72
C PRO A 14 -0.15 8.71 16.32
N ALA A 15 0.34 9.49 17.28
CA ALA A 15 1.15 10.68 17.00
C ALA A 15 2.49 10.28 16.39
N PHE A 16 3.18 9.32 17.02
CA PHE A 16 4.44 8.82 16.50
C PHE A 16 4.29 8.10 15.15
N ALA A 17 3.20 7.36 14.94
CA ALA A 17 2.92 6.75 13.64
C ALA A 17 2.80 7.79 12.51
N VAL A 18 2.21 8.95 12.78
CA VAL A 18 2.12 10.04 11.80
C VAL A 18 3.49 10.62 11.48
N GLU A 19 4.35 10.81 12.48
CA GLU A 19 5.73 11.28 12.26
C GLU A 19 6.53 10.28 11.41
N LEU A 20 6.42 8.99 11.70
CA LEU A 20 7.04 7.94 10.91
C LEU A 20 6.50 7.90 9.47
N TYR A 21 5.20 8.07 9.29
CA TYR A 21 4.59 8.17 7.96
C TYR A 21 5.17 9.34 7.17
N ASP A 22 5.34 10.50 7.79
CA ASP A 22 5.90 11.68 7.11
C ASP A 22 7.34 11.46 6.66
N ALA A 23 8.16 10.84 7.51
CA ALA A 23 9.54 10.45 7.16
C ALA A 23 9.56 9.39 6.04
N TYR A 24 8.67 8.41 6.12
CA TYR A 24 8.53 7.35 5.12
C TYR A 24 8.11 7.92 3.76
N ARG A 25 7.07 8.75 3.72
CA ARG A 25 6.60 9.44 2.52
C ARG A 25 7.70 10.28 1.88
N LYS A 26 8.44 11.08 2.66
CA LYS A 26 9.53 11.91 2.14
C LYS A 26 10.67 11.08 1.54
N SER A 27 10.96 9.92 2.11
CA SER A 27 12.17 9.15 1.77
C SER A 27 11.94 8.08 0.71
N PHE A 28 10.71 7.55 0.60
CA PHE A 28 10.40 6.40 -0.26
C PHE A 28 9.40 6.72 -1.37
N SER A 29 8.70 7.86 -1.32
CA SER A 29 7.67 8.16 -2.31
C SER A 29 8.16 9.07 -3.43
N ASN A 30 7.68 8.81 -4.64
CA ASN A 30 7.80 9.68 -5.79
C ASN A 30 6.41 10.04 -6.32
N GLU A 31 6.22 11.31 -6.66
CA GLU A 31 4.98 11.81 -7.24
C GLU A 31 5.05 11.71 -8.76
N MET A 32 4.12 10.97 -9.38
CA MET A 32 4.04 10.80 -10.83
C MET A 32 2.65 11.20 -11.32
N MET A 33 2.47 12.49 -11.59
CA MET A 33 1.21 13.09 -12.06
C MET A 33 -0.01 12.63 -11.22
N VAL A 34 -0.84 11.74 -11.76
CA VAL A 34 -2.06 11.24 -11.11
C VAL A 34 -1.82 10.13 -10.08
N PHE A 35 -0.62 9.55 -10.08
CA PHE A 35 -0.18 8.50 -9.17
C PHE A 35 0.85 9.01 -8.17
N ARG A 36 0.97 8.28 -7.06
CA ARG A 36 2.11 8.35 -6.17
C ARG A 36 2.61 6.93 -6.00
N LEU A 37 3.92 6.75 -6.13
CA LEU A 37 4.53 5.43 -5.98
C LEU A 37 5.46 5.41 -4.78
N PHE A 38 5.53 4.28 -4.09
CA PHE A 38 6.43 4.05 -2.97
C PHE A 38 7.42 2.94 -3.31
N LYS A 39 8.70 3.25 -3.13
CA LYS A 39 9.78 2.29 -3.29
C LYS A 39 9.77 1.28 -2.16
N GLU A 40 10.23 0.07 -2.46
CA GLU A 40 10.40 -0.97 -1.46
C GLU A 40 11.64 -0.73 -0.58
N ARG A 41 12.72 -0.22 -1.18
CA ARG A 41 14.00 0.03 -0.51
C ARG A 41 14.44 1.49 -0.69
N TYR A 42 15.08 2.03 0.34
CA TYR A 42 15.55 3.42 0.33
C TYR A 42 16.67 3.57 -0.72
N ARG A 43 16.53 4.56 -1.61
CA ARG A 43 17.51 4.91 -2.67
C ARG A 43 17.94 3.78 -3.61
N SER A 44 17.32 2.61 -3.55
CA SER A 44 17.61 1.51 -4.45
C SER A 44 16.44 1.30 -5.42
N SER A 45 16.79 0.92 -6.64
CA SER A 45 15.87 0.38 -7.64
C SER A 45 16.28 -1.04 -8.04
N GLU A 46 17.22 -1.63 -7.30
CA GLU A 46 17.70 -2.98 -7.55
C GLU A 46 16.62 -4.00 -7.19
N VAL A 47 16.43 -4.96 -8.08
CA VAL A 47 15.57 -6.12 -7.88
C VAL A 47 16.50 -7.30 -7.58
N SER A 48 16.32 -7.93 -6.42
CA SER A 48 17.09 -9.09 -5.99
C SER A 48 16.24 -10.36 -6.04
N LEU A 49 16.89 -11.52 -6.21
CA LEU A 49 16.23 -12.83 -6.20
C LEU A 49 15.44 -13.13 -4.90
N GLY A 50 15.64 -12.35 -3.84
CA GLY A 50 14.89 -12.45 -2.58
C GLY A 50 13.56 -11.67 -2.54
N ASP A 51 13.19 -10.96 -3.60
CA ASP A 51 11.94 -10.17 -3.68
C ASP A 51 10.72 -11.02 -4.11
N ILE A 52 10.74 -12.33 -3.82
CA ILE A 52 9.71 -13.32 -4.21
C ILE A 52 8.34 -12.96 -3.62
N ASP A 53 8.33 -12.44 -2.38
CA ASP A 53 7.10 -12.05 -1.67
C ASP A 53 6.59 -10.65 -2.07
N SER A 54 7.38 -9.90 -2.82
CA SER A 54 7.09 -8.53 -3.25
C SER A 54 6.20 -8.47 -4.50
N GLY A 55 6.03 -9.60 -5.18
CA GLY A 55 5.47 -9.65 -6.52
C GLY A 55 6.36 -8.91 -7.54
N PRO A 56 5.85 -8.56 -8.72
CA PRO A 56 6.63 -7.85 -9.73
C PRO A 56 7.13 -6.50 -9.20
N VAL A 57 8.44 -6.36 -9.05
CA VAL A 57 9.09 -5.08 -8.72
C VAL A 57 9.48 -4.37 -10.02
N PHE A 58 8.91 -3.19 -10.26
CA PHE A 58 9.25 -2.37 -11.43
C PHE A 58 9.92 -1.07 -10.99
N LEU A 59 11.17 -0.85 -11.40
CA LEU A 59 11.96 0.35 -11.05
C LEU A 59 12.10 0.61 -9.53
N GLY A 60 11.99 -0.44 -8.72
CA GLY A 60 12.02 -0.39 -7.24
C GLY A 60 10.66 -0.17 -6.57
N TYR A 61 9.58 -0.09 -7.34
CA TYR A 61 8.21 -0.03 -6.83
C TYR A 61 7.58 -1.42 -6.85
N SER A 62 6.90 -1.77 -5.75
CA SER A 62 6.21 -3.05 -5.63
C SER A 62 4.77 -2.86 -5.15
N ILE A 63 3.93 -3.85 -5.43
CA ILE A 63 2.52 -3.82 -5.02
C ILE A 63 2.42 -3.71 -3.49
N PRO A 64 3.13 -4.53 -2.68
CA PRO A 64 3.05 -4.44 -1.22
C PRO A 64 3.54 -3.10 -0.67
N ALA A 65 4.59 -2.50 -1.26
CA ALA A 65 5.08 -1.20 -0.81
C ALA A 65 4.02 -0.09 -0.99
N ASN A 66 3.31 -0.10 -2.12
CA ASN A 66 2.25 0.89 -2.39
C ASN A 66 0.99 0.64 -1.58
N GLU A 67 0.67 -0.62 -1.33
CA GLU A 67 -0.44 -1.03 -0.46
C GLU A 67 -0.21 -0.58 0.99
N PHE A 68 0.94 -0.91 1.59
CA PHE A 68 1.21 -0.47 2.96
C PHE A 68 1.31 1.07 3.07
N ALA A 69 1.76 1.74 2.01
CA ALA A 69 1.73 3.19 1.95
C ALA A 69 0.31 3.78 1.93
N LEU A 70 -0.68 3.05 1.40
CA LEU A 70 -2.09 3.46 1.44
C LEU A 70 -2.58 3.53 2.87
N GLY A 71 -2.38 2.46 3.65
CA GLY A 71 -2.76 2.44 5.05
C GLY A 71 -2.05 3.52 5.87
N GLY A 72 -0.74 3.72 5.64
CA GLY A 72 0.02 4.84 6.20
C GLY A 72 -0.60 6.21 5.88
N ALA A 73 -1.04 6.42 4.64
CA ALA A 73 -1.69 7.68 4.22
C ALA A 73 -3.06 7.87 4.89
N VAL A 74 -3.83 6.79 5.08
CA VAL A 74 -5.13 6.84 5.73
C VAL A 74 -4.99 7.18 7.21
N VAL A 75 -4.09 6.49 7.95
CA VAL A 75 -3.87 6.78 9.39
C VAL A 75 -3.38 8.21 9.62
N ALA A 76 -2.54 8.73 8.72
CA ALA A 76 -2.04 10.11 8.77
C ALA A 76 -3.00 11.15 8.19
N LYS A 77 -4.19 10.75 7.73
CA LYS A 77 -5.17 11.64 7.07
C LYS A 77 -4.61 12.38 5.84
N ASP A 78 -3.56 11.85 5.21
CA ASP A 78 -3.05 12.33 3.91
C ASP A 78 -3.93 11.79 2.77
N PHE A 79 -5.17 12.29 2.72
CA PHE A 79 -6.15 11.83 1.75
C PHE A 79 -5.77 12.14 0.30
N LYS A 80 -4.88 13.13 0.08
CA LYS A 80 -4.34 13.40 -1.26
C LYS A 80 -3.48 12.24 -1.72
N THR A 81 -2.54 11.77 -0.89
CA THR A 81 -1.72 10.60 -1.20
C THR A 81 -2.57 9.33 -1.26
N ALA A 82 -3.50 9.13 -0.32
CA ALA A 82 -4.37 7.95 -0.31
C ALA A 82 -5.18 7.81 -1.61
N ARG A 83 -5.77 8.91 -2.12
CA ARG A 83 -6.49 8.90 -3.41
C ARG A 83 -5.59 8.53 -4.59
N LYS A 84 -4.34 8.99 -4.60
CA LYS A 84 -3.39 8.66 -5.67
C LYS A 84 -2.99 7.18 -5.64
N LEU A 85 -2.84 6.61 -4.45
CA LEU A 85 -2.56 5.18 -4.28
C LEU A 85 -3.77 4.31 -4.63
N GLN A 86 -4.99 4.72 -4.26
CA GLN A 86 -6.21 4.04 -4.69
C GLN A 86 -6.36 4.03 -6.21
N ARG A 87 -6.04 5.15 -6.88
CA ARG A 87 -6.03 5.19 -8.36
C ARG A 87 -5.03 4.20 -8.95
N LEU A 88 -3.84 4.08 -8.35
CA LEU A 88 -2.82 3.13 -8.79
C LEU A 88 -3.34 1.69 -8.67
N ILE A 89 -3.90 1.34 -7.50
CA ILE A 89 -4.47 0.02 -7.25
C ILE A 89 -5.60 -0.27 -8.26
N ASN A 90 -6.59 0.63 -8.38
CA ASN A 90 -7.71 0.48 -9.31
C ASN A 90 -7.31 0.48 -10.79
N PHE A 91 -6.15 1.05 -11.12
CA PHE A 91 -5.60 0.99 -12.48
C PHE A 91 -5.03 -0.41 -12.76
N GLY A 92 -4.35 -1.01 -11.78
CA GLY A 92 -3.75 -2.33 -11.88
C GLY A 92 -4.72 -3.50 -11.66
N THR A 93 -5.90 -3.25 -11.09
CA THR A 93 -6.89 -4.30 -10.78
C THR A 93 -8.12 -4.27 -11.68
N SER A 94 -8.73 -5.42 -11.89
CA SER A 94 -10.11 -5.59 -12.35
C SER A 94 -10.90 -6.30 -11.25
N SER A 95 -12.21 -6.12 -11.26
CA SER A 95 -13.11 -6.80 -10.32
C SER A 95 -14.26 -7.47 -11.09
N SER A 96 -14.63 -8.68 -10.68
CA SER A 96 -15.88 -9.34 -11.04
C SER A 96 -16.72 -9.59 -9.79
N ASP A 97 -18.04 -9.61 -9.96
CA ASP A 97 -18.97 -10.07 -8.95
C ASP A 97 -19.48 -11.44 -9.41
N GLU A 98 -19.15 -12.48 -8.66
CA GLU A 98 -19.58 -13.85 -8.93
C GLU A 98 -20.38 -14.35 -7.74
N ASN A 99 -21.70 -14.49 -7.91
CA ASN A 99 -22.62 -14.96 -6.86
C ASN A 99 -22.60 -14.13 -5.56
N GLY A 100 -22.33 -12.82 -5.64
CA GLY A 100 -22.21 -11.94 -4.47
C GLY A 100 -20.82 -11.93 -3.83
N GLU A 101 -19.85 -12.64 -4.40
CA GLU A 101 -18.44 -12.56 -4.03
C GLU A 101 -17.70 -11.60 -4.98
N LEU A 102 -17.12 -10.55 -4.41
CA LEU A 102 -16.19 -9.68 -5.12
C LEU A 102 -14.87 -10.41 -5.31
N LYS A 103 -14.48 -10.64 -6.56
CA LYS A 103 -13.17 -11.20 -6.93
C LYS A 103 -12.32 -10.15 -7.62
N TYR A 104 -11.07 -10.01 -7.19
CA TYR A 104 -10.12 -9.09 -7.81
C TYR A 104 -9.03 -9.83 -8.60
N ASN A 105 -8.73 -9.32 -9.80
CA ASN A 105 -7.69 -9.87 -10.67
C ASN A 105 -6.73 -8.75 -11.11
N VAL A 106 -5.51 -9.12 -11.51
CA VAL A 106 -4.59 -8.17 -12.13
C VAL A 106 -5.03 -7.89 -13.57
N ARG A 107 -5.18 -6.61 -13.94
CA ARG A 107 -5.78 -6.21 -15.21
C ARG A 107 -4.94 -6.56 -16.45
N PHE A 108 -3.62 -6.47 -16.32
CA PHE A 108 -2.69 -6.52 -17.47
C PHE A 108 -1.91 -7.83 -17.58
N VAL A 109 -2.04 -8.72 -16.59
CA VAL A 109 -1.32 -10.00 -16.52
C VAL A 109 -2.29 -11.02 -15.94
N ASP A 110 -2.32 -12.22 -16.52
CA ASP A 110 -3.09 -13.35 -15.99
C ASP A 110 -2.43 -13.86 -14.70
N MET A 111 -2.75 -13.18 -13.59
CA MET A 111 -2.21 -13.45 -12.27
C MET A 111 -3.32 -13.22 -11.23
N ASN A 112 -3.51 -14.21 -10.36
CA ASN A 112 -4.38 -14.09 -9.21
C ASN A 112 -3.78 -13.10 -8.20
N ILE A 113 -4.63 -12.25 -7.62
CA ILE A 113 -4.25 -11.44 -6.48
C ILE A 113 -4.20 -12.36 -5.25
N SER A 114 -3.18 -12.19 -4.41
CA SER A 114 -3.11 -12.99 -3.19
C SER A 114 -4.23 -12.55 -2.21
N PRO A 115 -4.87 -13.48 -1.48
CA PRO A 115 -5.89 -13.12 -0.49
C PRO A 115 -5.39 -12.14 0.57
N MET A 116 -4.09 -12.18 0.86
CA MET A 116 -3.43 -11.25 1.77
C MET A 116 -3.46 -9.81 1.24
N ALA A 117 -3.22 -9.59 -0.05
CA ALA A 117 -3.28 -8.25 -0.66
C ALA A 117 -4.72 -7.70 -0.66
N GLU A 118 -5.74 -8.53 -0.89
CA GLU A 118 -7.14 -8.06 -0.78
C GLU A 118 -7.46 -7.63 0.66
N ALA A 119 -7.06 -8.46 1.64
CA ALA A 119 -7.28 -8.18 3.05
C ALA A 119 -6.54 -6.92 3.54
N LEU A 120 -5.32 -6.68 3.04
CA LEU A 120 -4.49 -5.55 3.42
C LEU A 120 -4.97 -4.23 2.79
N VAL A 121 -5.44 -4.23 1.54
CA VAL A 121 -6.12 -3.05 0.95
C VAL A 121 -7.38 -2.72 1.73
N LEU A 122 -8.21 -3.73 2.03
CA LEU A 122 -9.42 -3.52 2.82
C LEU A 122 -9.08 -2.95 4.19
N ASN A 123 -8.13 -3.59 4.91
CA ASN A 123 -7.64 -3.12 6.20
C ASN A 123 -7.15 -1.66 6.12
N SER A 124 -6.35 -1.32 5.11
CA SER A 124 -5.81 0.03 4.92
C SER A 124 -6.90 1.08 4.73
N LEU A 125 -7.98 0.73 4.04
CA LEU A 125 -9.11 1.63 3.78
C LEU A 125 -10.05 1.77 4.98
N THR A 126 -10.14 0.76 5.83
CA THR A 126 -11.05 0.72 6.98
C THR A 126 -10.34 0.78 8.33
N ILE A 127 -9.04 1.11 8.34
CA ILE A 127 -8.22 1.08 9.56
C ILE A 127 -8.79 2.03 10.61
N THR A 128 -8.98 1.49 11.81
CA THR A 128 -9.40 2.22 13.00
C THR A 128 -8.54 1.78 14.18
N ARG A 129 -8.53 2.57 15.25
CA ARG A 129 -7.79 2.23 16.47
C ARG A 129 -8.46 1.04 17.16
N TRP A 130 -7.67 0.07 17.62
CA TRP A 130 -8.13 -1.10 18.37
C TRP A 130 -8.70 -0.73 19.74
N ILE A 131 -8.08 0.27 20.37
CA ILE A 131 -8.52 0.81 21.66
C ILE A 131 -9.05 2.22 21.38
N LYS A 132 -10.31 2.45 21.74
CA LYS A 132 -10.89 3.80 21.79
C LYS A 132 -10.52 4.40 23.16
N ASP A 133 -9.97 5.60 23.15
CA ASP A 133 -9.74 6.38 24.37
C ASP A 133 -11.06 6.65 25.11
#